data_AF-X1VAB9-F1
#
_entry.id   AF-X1VAB9-F1
#
_cell.length_a   1.000
_cell.length_b   1.000
_cell.length_c   1.000
_cell.angle_alpha   90.00
_cell.angle_beta   90.00
_cell.angle_gamma   90.00
#
_symmetry.space_group_name_H-M   'P 1'
#
loop_
_entity.id
_entity.type
_entity.pdbx_description
1 polymer ?
#
loop_
_entity_poly.entity_id
_entity_poly.type
_entity_poly.pdbx_seq_one_letter_code
_entity_poly.pdbx_strand_id
1 'polypeptide(L)'
;TWDMVGYYSGHNDRRNDFQAVFRDRSDTGAGNFDVDFRYNQLQWTTGDVSDVAAQAGYDAGDGTRFFVLPNSRTEQVLDLQNTSNVSVTQPGLWSFAIRNGELPGGSPSNPLMPVETPRGWDFEFGVELDQMIFIDPEIAVGYDYLVNSGPLFQSVLLPDIGDGLFDLYLWDIATSTYLLEDVLTQGAEYAFGVGGVDNFRILGIEESAGLDPNDPLAFICIRPVTC
;
A
#
# COMPACT_ATOMS: atom_id res chain seq x y z
N THR A 1 -20.94 -11.95 -7.74
CA THR A 1 -20.26 -11.48 -8.95
C THR A 1 -21.12 -10.46 -9.63
N TRP A 2 -20.52 -9.37 -10.09
CA TRP A 2 -21.16 -8.33 -10.90
C TRP A 2 -20.65 -8.48 -12.32
N ASP A 3 -21.46 -9.15 -13.15
CA ASP A 3 -21.13 -9.47 -14.53
C ASP A 3 -21.66 -8.38 -15.47
N MET A 4 -20.80 -7.88 -16.36
CA MET A 4 -21.16 -6.97 -17.44
C MET A 4 -22.04 -5.78 -16.98
N VAL A 5 -21.59 -5.08 -15.94
CA VAL A 5 -22.27 -3.92 -15.36
C VAL A 5 -22.00 -2.65 -16.18
N GLY A 6 -23.08 -1.98 -16.58
CA GLY A 6 -23.00 -0.67 -17.22
C GLY A 6 -22.96 0.51 -16.27
N TYR A 7 -22.57 1.66 -16.81
CA TYR A 7 -22.70 2.92 -16.11
C TYR A 7 -24.14 3.42 -16.10
N TYR A 8 -24.39 4.41 -15.24
CA TYR A 8 -25.72 4.95 -14.96
C TYR A 8 -26.49 5.36 -16.24
N SER A 9 -27.83 5.25 -16.18
CA SER A 9 -28.80 5.43 -17.26
C SER A 9 -28.90 4.28 -18.28
N GLY A 10 -28.40 3.09 -17.91
CA GLY A 10 -28.66 1.85 -18.64
C GLY A 10 -27.80 1.66 -19.90
N HIS A 11 -26.72 2.44 -20.03
CA HIS A 11 -25.79 2.36 -21.16
C HIS A 11 -25.17 0.99 -21.28
N ASN A 12 -24.86 0.57 -22.52
CA ASN A 12 -24.33 -0.75 -22.84
C ASN A 12 -23.09 -0.89 -23.70
N ASP A 13 -22.50 0.23 -24.07
CA ASP A 13 -21.29 0.35 -24.87
C ASP A 13 -19.99 0.12 -24.08
N ARG A 14 -20.01 0.33 -22.75
CA ARG A 14 -18.89 0.05 -21.83
C ARG A 14 -19.37 -0.75 -20.63
N ARG A 15 -18.58 -1.73 -20.21
CA ARG A 15 -18.98 -2.76 -19.23
C ARG A 15 -17.86 -3.10 -18.26
N ASN A 16 -18.18 -3.17 -16.98
CA ASN A 16 -17.27 -3.62 -15.93
C ASN A 16 -17.69 -5.03 -15.45
N ASP A 17 -16.72 -5.90 -15.16
CA ASP A 17 -16.89 -7.24 -14.58
C ASP A 17 -15.98 -7.37 -13.36
N PHE A 18 -16.60 -7.55 -12.19
CA PHE A 18 -15.90 -7.58 -10.92
C PHE A 18 -16.60 -8.41 -9.84
N GLN A 19 -15.85 -8.79 -8.82
CA GLN A 19 -16.34 -9.57 -7.68
C GLN A 19 -15.67 -9.13 -6.39
N ALA A 20 -16.42 -9.21 -5.28
CA ALA A 20 -15.88 -9.20 -3.93
C ALA A 20 -16.15 -10.57 -3.29
N VAL A 21 -15.15 -11.16 -2.66
CA VAL A 21 -15.22 -12.46 -1.99
C VAL A 21 -14.68 -12.32 -0.57
N PHE A 22 -15.44 -12.82 0.40
CA PHE A 22 -14.97 -12.96 1.78
C PHE A 22 -14.58 -14.42 2.00
N ARG A 23 -13.32 -14.66 2.37
CA ARG A 23 -12.78 -15.99 2.67
C ARG A 23 -12.61 -16.11 4.17
N ASP A 24 -13.32 -17.06 4.79
CA ASP A 24 -13.15 -17.34 6.22
C ASP A 24 -11.70 -17.74 6.52
N ARG A 25 -11.11 -17.12 7.54
CA ARG A 25 -9.77 -17.43 8.04
C ARG A 25 -9.79 -17.78 9.53
N SER A 26 -10.84 -18.48 9.96
CA SER A 26 -10.97 -18.93 11.35
C SER A 26 -9.82 -19.84 11.80
N ASP A 27 -9.08 -20.43 10.85
CA ASP A 27 -7.81 -21.13 11.05
C ASP A 27 -6.71 -20.26 11.69
N THR A 28 -6.78 -18.94 11.49
CA THR A 28 -5.81 -17.96 12.03
C THR A 28 -6.30 -17.19 13.24
N GLY A 29 -7.57 -17.38 13.65
CA GLY A 29 -8.20 -16.65 14.74
C GLY A 29 -9.69 -16.43 14.53
N ALA A 30 -10.47 -16.38 15.61
CA ALA A 30 -11.91 -16.20 15.53
C ALA A 30 -12.28 -14.84 14.91
N GLY A 31 -13.13 -14.85 13.88
CA GLY A 31 -13.55 -13.64 13.19
C GLY A 31 -12.55 -13.11 12.15
N ASN A 32 -11.44 -13.81 11.91
CA ASN A 32 -10.51 -13.47 10.84
C ASN A 32 -11.08 -13.88 9.48
N PHE A 33 -10.82 -13.06 8.47
CA PHE A 33 -11.17 -13.33 7.09
C PHE A 33 -10.23 -12.60 6.13
N ASP A 34 -10.17 -13.08 4.89
CA ASP A 34 -9.55 -12.34 3.79
C ASP A 34 -10.66 -11.76 2.91
N VAL A 35 -10.41 -10.59 2.32
CA VAL A 35 -11.25 -9.98 1.29
C VAL A 35 -10.50 -10.00 -0.03
N ASP A 36 -11.08 -10.68 -1.03
CA ASP A 36 -10.59 -10.61 -2.41
C ASP A 36 -11.49 -9.70 -3.23
N PHE A 37 -10.93 -8.66 -3.84
CA PHE A 37 -11.53 -7.98 -4.98
C PHE A 37 -10.94 -8.56 -6.26
N ARG A 38 -11.80 -8.87 -7.22
CA ARG A 38 -11.41 -9.46 -8.50
C ARG A 38 -11.96 -8.59 -9.61
N TYR A 39 -11.09 -8.07 -10.47
CA TYR A 39 -11.43 -7.25 -11.62
C TYR A 39 -11.02 -7.99 -12.90
N ASN A 40 -11.99 -8.37 -13.71
CA ASN A 40 -11.74 -9.07 -14.97
C ASN A 40 -11.80 -8.09 -16.16
N GLN A 41 -12.74 -7.15 -16.13
CA GLN A 41 -12.87 -6.14 -17.16
C GLN A 41 -13.30 -4.81 -16.53
N LEU A 42 -12.62 -3.72 -16.88
CA LEU A 42 -12.98 -2.36 -16.52
C LEU A 42 -12.91 -1.47 -17.77
N GLN A 43 -14.03 -0.88 -18.16
CA GLN A 43 -14.18 -0.06 -19.38
C GLN A 43 -14.78 1.33 -19.11
N TRP A 44 -15.30 1.59 -17.91
CA TRP A 44 -15.84 2.90 -17.54
C TRP A 44 -15.47 3.26 -16.10
N THR A 45 -15.23 4.55 -15.88
CA THR A 45 -14.81 5.16 -14.61
C THR A 45 -15.90 6.04 -14.03
N THR A 46 -16.61 6.77 -14.88
CA THR A 46 -17.69 7.70 -14.55
C THR A 46 -18.99 7.28 -15.21
N GLY A 47 -20.10 7.84 -14.74
CA GLY A 47 -21.39 7.76 -15.44
C GLY A 47 -22.02 9.14 -15.51
N ASP A 48 -23.11 9.27 -16.27
CA ASP A 48 -23.71 10.56 -16.67
C ASP A 48 -24.11 11.53 -15.54
N VAL A 49 -24.12 11.08 -14.29
CA VAL A 49 -24.55 11.87 -13.12
C VAL A 49 -23.37 12.41 -12.31
N SER A 50 -22.18 11.83 -12.46
CA SER A 50 -21.02 12.17 -11.63
C SER A 50 -19.78 12.36 -12.50
N ASP A 51 -19.12 13.49 -12.33
CA ASP A 51 -17.80 13.76 -12.92
C ASP A 51 -16.65 13.16 -12.09
N VAL A 52 -16.96 12.52 -10.96
CA VAL A 52 -15.96 11.83 -10.11
C VAL A 52 -15.84 10.39 -10.56
N ALA A 53 -14.62 10.00 -10.97
CA ALA A 53 -14.29 8.64 -11.35
C ALA A 53 -14.47 7.66 -10.18
N ALA A 54 -14.68 6.39 -10.53
CA ALA A 54 -14.93 5.31 -9.59
C ALA A 54 -13.81 5.19 -8.56
N GLN A 55 -14.20 4.73 -7.38
CA GLN A 55 -13.30 4.39 -6.30
C GLN A 55 -13.54 2.94 -5.93
N ALA A 56 -12.46 2.23 -5.62
CA ALA A 56 -12.51 0.87 -5.10
C ALA A 56 -11.72 0.78 -3.80
N GLY A 57 -12.07 -0.18 -2.95
CA GLY A 57 -11.45 -0.34 -1.64
C GLY A 57 -12.40 -0.93 -0.61
N TYR A 58 -12.02 -0.81 0.66
CA TYR A 58 -12.82 -1.23 1.81
C TYR A 58 -12.86 -0.12 2.86
N ASP A 59 -13.95 -0.10 3.61
CA ASP A 59 -14.20 0.87 4.69
C ASP A 59 -14.81 0.09 5.86
N ALA A 60 -14.23 0.23 7.05
CA ALA A 60 -14.72 -0.41 8.27
C ALA A 60 -16.03 0.22 8.79
N GLY A 61 -16.45 1.36 8.23
CA GLY A 61 -17.66 2.08 8.58
C GLY A 61 -17.55 2.91 9.86
N ASP A 62 -16.33 3.09 10.38
CA ASP A 62 -16.04 3.94 11.55
C ASP A 62 -15.47 5.32 11.18
N GLY A 63 -15.30 5.59 9.88
CA GLY A 63 -14.80 6.86 9.36
C GLY A 63 -13.31 7.10 9.56
N THR A 64 -12.57 6.09 10.04
CA THR A 64 -11.13 6.18 10.33
C THR A 64 -10.32 5.05 9.70
N ARG A 65 -10.92 3.87 9.55
CA ARG A 65 -10.23 2.68 9.06
C ARG A 65 -10.79 2.31 7.69
N PHE A 66 -10.08 2.72 6.65
CA PHE A 66 -10.41 2.40 5.26
C PHE A 66 -9.13 2.24 4.44
N PHE A 67 -9.26 1.59 3.29
CA PHE A 67 -8.21 1.55 2.27
C PHE A 67 -8.83 1.84 0.92
N VAL A 68 -8.13 2.67 0.15
CA VAL A 68 -8.52 3.04 -1.20
C VAL A 68 -7.52 2.37 -2.15
N LEU A 69 -8.03 1.60 -3.10
CA LEU A 69 -7.17 0.98 -4.12
C LEU A 69 -6.50 2.06 -4.98
N PRO A 70 -5.28 1.78 -5.49
CA PRO A 70 -4.54 2.66 -6.39
C PRO A 70 -5.37 3.27 -7.49
N ASN A 71 -5.04 4.49 -7.88
CA ASN A 71 -5.67 5.22 -8.98
C ASN A 71 -7.18 5.51 -8.82
N SER A 72 -7.79 5.19 -7.68
CA SER A 72 -9.19 5.52 -7.40
C SER A 72 -9.46 7.01 -7.58
N ARG A 73 -10.66 7.35 -8.05
CA ARG A 73 -11.08 8.72 -8.42
C ARG A 73 -10.27 9.36 -9.54
N THR A 74 -9.56 8.56 -10.33
CA THR A 74 -8.90 8.98 -11.57
C THR A 74 -9.33 8.09 -12.73
N GLU A 75 -9.02 8.48 -13.97
CA GLU A 75 -9.25 7.64 -15.15
C GLU A 75 -8.43 6.33 -15.12
N GLN A 76 -7.35 6.31 -14.33
CA GLN A 76 -6.44 5.16 -14.22
C GLN A 76 -7.01 4.06 -13.31
N VAL A 77 -8.18 4.26 -12.67
CA VAL A 77 -8.85 3.19 -11.89
C VAL A 77 -9.19 1.97 -12.75
N LEU A 78 -9.25 2.11 -14.07
CA LEU A 78 -9.40 0.98 -14.99
C LEU A 78 -8.21 0.02 -14.96
N ASP A 79 -7.05 0.46 -14.47
CA ASP A 79 -5.84 -0.34 -14.42
C ASP A 79 -5.83 -1.34 -13.27
N LEU A 80 -6.82 -1.28 -12.36
CA LEU A 80 -7.01 -2.29 -11.32
C LEU A 80 -7.20 -3.70 -11.88
N GLN A 81 -7.63 -3.84 -13.14
CA GLN A 81 -7.73 -5.13 -13.85
C GLN A 81 -6.37 -5.67 -14.33
N ASN A 82 -5.34 -4.83 -14.39
CA ASN A 82 -4.00 -5.15 -14.89
C ASN A 82 -2.93 -5.20 -13.79
N THR A 83 -3.27 -4.77 -12.59
CA THR A 83 -2.39 -4.67 -11.43
C THR A 83 -2.91 -5.53 -10.28
N SER A 84 -2.06 -5.82 -9.29
CA SER A 84 -2.37 -6.71 -8.17
C SER A 84 -1.42 -6.47 -7.00
N ASN A 85 -1.90 -6.66 -5.77
CA ASN A 85 -1.05 -6.76 -4.57
C ASN A 85 -0.75 -8.23 -4.18
N VAL A 86 -1.08 -9.18 -5.05
CA VAL A 86 -0.86 -10.63 -4.84
C VAL A 86 0.20 -11.15 -5.79
N SER A 87 0.10 -10.84 -7.09
CA SER A 87 1.12 -11.19 -8.09
C SER A 87 0.86 -10.50 -9.43
N VAL A 88 1.90 -10.04 -10.13
CA VAL A 88 1.80 -9.59 -11.55
C VAL A 88 1.26 -10.67 -12.48
N THR A 89 1.39 -11.94 -12.11
CA THR A 89 0.88 -13.07 -12.91
C THR A 89 -0.61 -13.33 -12.68
N GLN A 90 -1.21 -12.66 -11.69
CA GLN A 90 -2.63 -12.70 -11.36
C GLN A 90 -3.22 -11.28 -11.34
N PRO A 91 -3.15 -10.53 -12.46
CA PRO A 91 -3.68 -9.18 -12.52
C PRO A 91 -5.18 -9.17 -12.22
N GLY A 92 -5.66 -8.09 -11.61
CA GLY A 92 -7.06 -7.97 -11.23
C GLY A 92 -7.40 -8.57 -9.87
N LEU A 93 -6.52 -9.36 -9.25
CA LEU A 93 -6.72 -9.87 -7.90
C LEU A 93 -6.12 -8.92 -6.86
N TRP A 94 -6.96 -8.48 -5.92
CA TRP A 94 -6.54 -7.67 -4.78
C TRP A 94 -7.00 -8.37 -3.51
N SER A 95 -6.07 -8.79 -2.66
CA SER A 95 -6.37 -9.56 -1.45
C SER A 95 -5.92 -8.81 -0.20
N PHE A 96 -6.78 -8.75 0.81
CA PHE A 96 -6.54 -8.05 2.06
C PHE A 96 -6.86 -8.95 3.26
N ALA A 97 -5.91 -9.07 4.18
CA ALA A 97 -6.06 -9.86 5.39
C ALA A 97 -6.67 -9.03 6.52
N ILE A 98 -7.88 -9.37 6.96
CA ILE A 98 -8.47 -8.79 8.17
C ILE A 98 -8.20 -9.72 9.34
N ARG A 99 -7.48 -9.23 10.35
CA ARG A 99 -7.01 -10.03 11.49
C ARG A 99 -7.38 -9.36 12.80
N ASN A 100 -8.11 -10.08 13.65
CA ASN A 100 -8.58 -9.60 14.95
C ASN A 100 -9.33 -8.26 14.88
N GLY A 101 -9.98 -7.96 13.75
CA GLY A 101 -10.67 -6.69 13.50
C GLY A 101 -9.78 -5.55 13.01
N GLU A 102 -8.48 -5.78 12.83
CA GLU A 102 -7.52 -4.82 12.26
C GLU A 102 -7.38 -4.99 10.76
N LEU A 103 -7.23 -3.85 10.07
CA LEU A 103 -6.94 -3.78 8.63
C LEU A 103 -5.44 -4.05 8.37
N PRO A 104 -5.07 -4.49 7.16
CA PRO A 104 -3.68 -4.50 6.73
C PRO A 104 -3.02 -3.13 6.91
N GLY A 105 -1.78 -3.14 7.38
CA GLY A 105 -0.98 -1.96 7.67
C GLY A 105 -1.24 -1.32 9.03
N GLY A 106 -2.18 -1.85 9.84
CA GLY A 106 -2.47 -1.36 11.19
C GLY A 106 -1.57 -1.93 12.30
N SER A 107 -0.87 -3.03 12.03
CA SER A 107 0.08 -3.62 12.99
C SER A 107 1.27 -4.23 12.27
N PRO A 108 2.40 -4.46 12.97
CA PRO A 108 3.48 -5.28 12.42
C PRO A 108 2.90 -6.63 11.99
N SER A 109 2.14 -7.30 12.85
CA SER A 109 1.65 -8.65 12.55
C SER A 109 0.66 -8.77 11.37
N ASN A 110 0.23 -7.66 10.78
CA ASN A 110 -0.68 -7.61 9.63
C ASN A 110 -0.31 -6.41 8.75
N PRO A 111 0.84 -6.44 8.06
CA PRO A 111 1.34 -5.32 7.27
C PRO A 111 0.50 -5.13 6.00
N LEU A 112 0.61 -3.96 5.38
CA LEU A 112 0.11 -3.74 4.04
C LEU A 112 1.12 -4.32 3.04
N MET A 113 0.64 -5.09 2.07
CA MET A 113 1.46 -5.61 0.97
C MET A 113 1.53 -4.60 -0.18
N PRO A 114 2.69 -4.48 -0.86
CA PRO A 114 2.83 -3.65 -2.04
C PRO A 114 1.98 -4.15 -3.21
N VAL A 115 1.82 -3.28 -4.19
CA VAL A 115 1.32 -3.60 -5.53
C VAL A 115 2.52 -3.96 -6.39
N GLU A 116 2.50 -5.15 -7.00
CA GLU A 116 3.52 -5.49 -7.98
C GLU A 116 3.26 -4.76 -9.30
N THR A 117 4.32 -4.15 -9.85
CA THR A 117 4.30 -3.50 -11.16
C THR A 117 5.46 -3.99 -12.01
N PRO A 118 5.43 -3.79 -13.35
CA PRO A 118 6.58 -4.12 -14.21
C PRO A 118 7.88 -3.39 -13.84
N ARG A 119 7.80 -2.36 -12.98
CA ARG A 119 8.96 -1.59 -12.50
C ARG A 119 9.43 -2.00 -11.11
N GLY A 120 8.75 -2.92 -10.44
CA GLY A 120 9.07 -3.36 -9.08
C GLY A 120 7.80 -3.47 -8.24
N TRP A 121 7.80 -2.82 -7.09
CA TRP A 121 6.76 -2.89 -6.07
C TRP A 121 6.42 -1.49 -5.61
N ASP A 122 5.13 -1.13 -5.61
CA ASP A 122 4.64 0.20 -5.30
C ASP A 122 3.65 0.15 -4.13
N PHE A 123 3.75 1.09 -3.20
CA PHE A 123 2.71 1.32 -2.20
C PHE A 123 1.93 2.59 -2.53
N GLU A 124 0.61 2.49 -2.58
CA GLU A 124 -0.27 3.65 -2.68
C GLU A 124 -1.34 3.55 -1.60
N PHE A 125 -1.31 4.48 -0.65
CA PHE A 125 -2.27 4.57 0.44
C PHE A 125 -2.52 6.03 0.83
N GLY A 126 -3.68 6.29 1.43
CA GLY A 126 -3.97 7.59 2.03
C GLY A 126 -3.09 7.81 3.26
N VAL A 127 -2.53 9.01 3.38
CA VAL A 127 -1.71 9.39 4.53
C VAL A 127 -2.55 10.24 5.48
N GLU A 128 -2.76 9.78 6.71
CA GLU A 128 -3.44 10.53 7.76
C GLU A 128 -2.47 10.98 8.87
N LEU A 129 -2.81 12.09 9.52
CA LEU A 129 -2.01 12.63 10.61
C LEU A 129 -1.96 11.63 11.78
N ASP A 130 -0.77 11.45 12.37
CA ASP A 130 -0.52 10.54 13.50
C ASP A 130 -0.83 9.05 13.24
N GLN A 131 -1.09 8.66 11.99
CA GLN A 131 -1.27 7.25 11.64
C GLN A 131 0.09 6.61 11.36
N MET A 132 0.34 5.50 12.04
CA MET A 132 1.45 4.59 11.75
C MET A 132 1.00 3.58 10.70
N ILE A 133 1.78 3.42 9.62
CA ILE A 133 1.49 2.42 8.59
C ILE A 133 2.64 1.42 8.51
N PHE A 134 2.30 0.15 8.66
CA PHE A 134 3.22 -0.98 8.55
C PHE A 134 3.17 -1.54 7.13
N ILE A 135 4.32 -1.66 6.48
CA ILE A 135 4.43 -2.14 5.10
C ILE A 135 5.40 -3.31 5.01
N ASP A 136 5.08 -4.27 4.15
CA ASP A 136 5.90 -5.47 3.91
C ASP A 136 5.87 -5.91 2.45
N PRO A 137 6.98 -5.84 1.73
CA PRO A 137 7.10 -6.48 0.43
C PRO A 137 7.87 -7.79 0.56
N GLU A 138 7.53 -8.75 -0.30
CA GLU A 138 7.98 -10.14 -0.17
C GLU A 138 9.53 -10.31 -0.27
N ILE A 139 10.24 -9.37 -0.95
CA ILE A 139 11.71 -9.29 -1.06
C ILE A 139 12.13 -7.85 -1.46
N ALA A 140 13.03 -7.19 -0.72
CA ALA A 140 13.68 -5.97 -1.20
C ALA A 140 15.09 -5.76 -0.62
N VAL A 141 15.95 -5.06 -1.37
CA VAL A 141 17.28 -4.59 -0.92
C VAL A 141 17.29 -3.12 -0.51
N GLY A 142 16.14 -2.46 -0.65
CA GLY A 142 15.95 -1.04 -0.38
C GLY A 142 14.64 -0.50 -0.96
N TYR A 143 14.31 0.73 -0.57
CA TYR A 143 13.06 1.41 -0.92
C TYR A 143 13.29 2.89 -1.19
N ASP A 144 12.50 3.41 -2.12
CA ASP A 144 12.30 4.84 -2.31
C ASP A 144 10.91 5.21 -1.80
N TYR A 145 10.87 6.15 -0.86
CA TYR A 145 9.62 6.68 -0.33
C TYR A 145 9.37 8.05 -0.92
N LEU A 146 8.19 8.27 -1.49
CA LEU A 146 7.79 9.54 -2.10
C LEU A 146 6.38 9.94 -1.67
N VAL A 147 6.21 11.18 -1.23
CA VAL A 147 4.91 11.80 -0.99
C VAL A 147 4.50 12.60 -2.22
N ASN A 148 3.50 12.11 -2.96
CA ASN A 148 2.93 12.85 -4.09
C ASN A 148 1.89 13.91 -3.66
N SER A 149 1.24 13.69 -2.51
CA SER A 149 0.27 14.61 -1.91
C SER A 149 0.00 14.24 -0.45
N GLY A 150 -0.30 15.21 0.41
CA GLY A 150 -0.60 14.97 1.83
C GLY A 150 0.51 15.49 2.76
N PRO A 151 0.49 15.12 4.05
CA PRO A 151 1.53 15.50 5.00
C PRO A 151 2.87 14.82 4.68
N LEU A 152 3.97 15.49 5.03
CA LEU A 152 5.33 14.98 4.83
C LEU A 152 5.67 13.87 5.84
N PHE A 153 6.68 13.06 5.52
CA PHE A 153 7.21 12.06 6.43
C PHE A 153 7.94 12.74 7.60
N GLN A 154 7.56 12.41 8.83
CA GLN A 154 8.17 12.98 10.04
C GLN A 154 9.29 12.10 10.58
N SER A 155 9.10 10.79 10.50
CA SER A 155 10.05 9.81 10.98
C SER A 155 9.92 8.48 10.25
N VAL A 156 10.97 7.69 10.35
CA VAL A 156 11.03 6.29 9.91
C VAL A 156 11.53 5.43 11.06
N LEU A 157 10.95 4.25 11.21
CA LEU A 157 11.40 3.22 12.15
C LEU A 157 11.68 1.94 11.34
N LEU A 158 12.91 1.46 11.45
CA LEU A 158 13.38 0.31 10.67
C LEU A 158 13.32 -1.00 11.46
N PRO A 159 13.06 -2.12 10.77
CA PRO A 159 12.88 -3.43 11.39
C PRO A 159 14.16 -3.98 12.02
N ASP A 160 13.97 -4.97 12.90
CA ASP A 160 15.02 -5.85 13.41
C ASP A 160 15.23 -7.01 12.43
N ILE A 161 16.01 -6.77 11.37
CA ILE A 161 16.31 -7.74 10.30
C ILE A 161 17.78 -7.64 9.89
N GLY A 162 18.31 -8.75 9.39
CA GLY A 162 19.66 -8.79 8.81
C GLY A 162 20.75 -8.48 9.82
N ASP A 163 21.71 -7.64 9.44
CA ASP A 163 22.74 -7.12 10.35
C ASP A 163 22.26 -5.93 11.21
N GLY A 164 21.01 -5.48 10.99
CA GLY A 164 20.38 -4.38 11.70
C GLY A 164 20.89 -3.01 11.32
N LEU A 165 21.58 -2.87 10.19
CA LEU A 165 22.11 -1.61 9.68
C LEU A 165 21.45 -1.24 8.34
N PHE A 166 21.15 0.04 8.20
CA PHE A 166 20.47 0.56 7.02
C PHE A 166 21.06 1.90 6.61
N ASP A 167 21.26 2.10 5.31
CA ASP A 167 21.74 3.37 4.77
C ASP A 167 20.54 4.28 4.45
N LEU A 168 20.46 5.43 5.14
CA LEU A 168 19.48 6.47 4.87
C LEU A 168 20.05 7.46 3.85
N TYR A 169 19.29 7.72 2.79
CA TYR A 169 19.59 8.76 1.82
C TYR A 169 18.44 9.78 1.76
N LEU A 170 18.80 11.06 1.69
CA LEU A 170 17.87 12.16 1.46
C LEU A 170 18.00 12.70 0.03
N TRP A 171 16.89 13.16 -0.53
CA TRP A 171 16.86 13.74 -1.87
C TRP A 171 17.46 15.15 -1.85
N ASP A 172 18.47 15.39 -2.69
CA ASP A 172 19.01 16.72 -2.92
C ASP A 172 18.44 17.32 -4.21
N ILE A 173 17.64 18.37 -4.07
CA ILE A 173 17.00 19.04 -5.22
C ILE A 173 18.02 19.75 -6.12
N ALA A 174 19.15 20.20 -5.56
CA ALA A 174 20.15 20.95 -6.31
C ALA A 174 20.89 20.06 -7.32
N THR A 175 21.16 18.82 -6.95
CA THR A 175 21.84 17.83 -7.80
C THR A 175 20.90 16.78 -8.39
N SER A 176 19.63 16.77 -7.99
CA SER A 176 18.61 15.78 -8.41
C SER A 176 19.08 14.34 -8.15
N THR A 177 19.66 14.09 -6.99
CA THR A 177 20.15 12.77 -6.58
C THR A 177 19.90 12.51 -5.10
N TYR A 178 19.87 11.23 -4.72
CA TYR A 178 19.94 10.81 -3.33
C TYR A 178 21.37 10.92 -2.81
N LEU A 179 21.54 11.56 -1.66
CA LEU A 179 22.80 11.69 -0.92
C LEU A 179 22.72 10.93 0.39
N LEU A 180 23.77 10.20 0.75
CA LEU A 180 23.84 9.46 2.02
C LEU A 180 23.79 10.47 3.17
N GLU A 181 22.80 10.31 4.04
CA GLU A 181 22.60 11.14 5.22
C GLU A 181 23.16 10.45 6.46
N ASP A 182 22.78 9.19 6.71
CA ASP A 182 23.15 8.47 7.92
C ASP A 182 23.12 6.94 7.72
N VAL A 183 23.72 6.20 8.67
CA VAL A 183 23.59 4.75 8.81
C VAL A 183 22.76 4.47 10.06
N LEU A 184 21.52 4.05 9.85
CA LEU A 184 20.55 3.80 10.90
C LEU A 184 20.72 2.40 11.48
N THR A 185 20.37 2.26 12.76
CA THR A 185 20.29 0.96 13.44
C THR A 185 18.84 0.55 13.60
N GLN A 186 18.57 -0.76 13.51
CA GLN A 186 17.25 -1.33 13.71
C GLN A 186 16.57 -0.88 15.01
N GLY A 187 15.24 -0.80 14.97
CA GLY A 187 14.40 -0.52 16.15
C GLY A 187 14.53 0.90 16.71
N ALA A 188 15.37 1.75 16.13
CA ALA A 188 15.48 3.16 16.48
C ALA A 188 14.67 4.02 15.50
N GLU A 189 13.76 4.84 16.03
CA GLU A 189 13.04 5.82 15.23
C GLU A 189 13.98 6.97 14.86
N TYR A 190 14.11 7.25 13.56
CA TYR A 190 14.84 8.40 13.05
C TYR A 190 13.85 9.51 12.69
N ALA A 191 14.02 10.69 13.28
CA ALA A 191 13.17 11.85 13.02
C ALA A 191 13.82 12.81 12.01
N PHE A 192 13.12 13.15 10.93
CA PHE A 192 13.56 14.07 9.88
C PHE A 192 13.52 15.56 10.29
N GLY A 193 13.12 15.85 11.53
CA GLY A 193 12.98 17.20 12.07
C GLY A 193 11.64 17.87 11.75
N VAL A 194 11.52 19.14 12.13
CA VAL A 194 10.24 19.89 12.16
C VAL A 194 9.60 20.07 10.78
N GLY A 195 10.40 20.00 9.72
CA GLY A 195 9.93 20.15 8.34
C GLY A 195 9.46 18.85 7.69
N GLY A 196 9.85 17.69 8.23
CA GLY A 196 9.70 16.41 7.54
C GLY A 196 10.42 16.36 6.18
N VAL A 197 10.20 15.28 5.43
CA VAL A 197 10.69 15.10 4.05
C VAL A 197 9.58 14.54 3.17
N ASP A 198 9.58 14.92 1.89
CA ASP A 198 8.71 14.36 0.84
C ASP A 198 9.34 13.14 0.18
N ASN A 199 10.65 12.97 0.28
CA ASN A 199 11.38 11.87 -0.34
C ASN A 199 12.59 11.44 0.48
N PHE A 200 12.71 10.13 0.68
CA PHE A 200 13.89 9.51 1.28
C PHE A 200 14.07 8.08 0.74
N ARG A 201 15.28 7.57 0.83
CA ARG A 201 15.64 6.22 0.39
C ARG A 201 16.29 5.46 1.53
N ILE A 202 15.93 4.19 1.67
CA ILE A 202 16.56 3.24 2.59
C ILE A 202 17.20 2.14 1.75
N LEU A 203 18.50 1.91 1.92
CA LEU A 203 19.22 0.76 1.35
C LEU A 203 19.84 -0.07 2.49
N GLY A 204 20.51 -1.17 2.13
CA GLY A 204 21.25 -2.00 3.09
C GLY A 204 20.47 -3.22 3.57
N ILE A 205 19.26 -3.46 3.06
CA ILE A 205 18.50 -4.66 3.39
C ILE A 205 19.13 -5.85 2.67
N GLU A 206 19.56 -6.87 3.41
CA GLU A 206 20.27 -7.99 2.84
C GLU A 206 19.33 -9.10 2.38
N GLU A 207 19.45 -9.51 1.11
CA GLU A 207 18.70 -10.66 0.55
C GLU A 207 18.93 -11.95 1.36
N SER A 208 20.10 -12.09 1.98
CA SER A 208 20.49 -13.26 2.78
C SER A 208 19.94 -13.28 4.20
N ALA A 209 19.37 -12.16 4.67
CA ALA A 209 18.68 -12.09 5.97
C ALA A 209 17.42 -12.96 6.00
N GLY A 210 16.96 -13.43 4.83
CA GLY A 210 15.85 -14.38 4.74
C GLY A 210 14.57 -13.75 5.27
N LEU A 211 14.11 -12.67 4.62
CA LEU A 211 12.74 -12.21 4.74
C LEU A 211 11.85 -13.38 4.34
N ASP A 212 11.41 -14.15 5.34
CA ASP A 212 10.44 -15.22 5.15
C ASP A 212 9.12 -14.51 4.85
N PRO A 213 8.49 -14.76 3.69
CA PRO A 213 7.17 -14.21 3.35
C PRO A 213 6.07 -14.53 4.38
N ASN A 214 6.36 -15.40 5.34
CA ASN A 214 5.47 -15.83 6.40
C ASN A 214 5.92 -15.36 7.80
N ASP A 215 6.99 -14.58 7.94
CA ASP A 215 7.44 -14.02 9.23
C ASP A 215 6.89 -12.60 9.44
N PRO A 216 5.84 -12.46 10.27
CA PRO A 216 5.14 -11.22 10.48
C PRO A 216 5.91 -10.29 11.45
N LEU A 217 7.24 -10.17 11.34
CA LEU A 217 8.08 -9.29 12.17
C LEU A 217 9.14 -8.49 11.38
N ALA A 218 9.19 -8.60 10.05
CA ALA A 218 10.30 -8.13 9.23
C ALA A 218 10.23 -6.65 8.72
N PHE A 219 9.42 -5.77 9.34
CA PHE A 219 8.83 -4.60 8.66
C PHE A 219 9.42 -3.20 8.86
N ILE A 220 9.18 -2.34 7.87
CA ILE A 220 9.41 -0.90 7.95
C ILE A 220 8.12 -0.17 8.38
N CYS A 221 8.31 0.89 9.17
CA CYS A 221 7.25 1.72 9.69
C CYS A 221 7.51 3.22 9.41
N ILE A 222 6.45 3.97 9.09
CA ILE A 222 6.51 5.41 8.76
C ILE A 222 5.40 6.19 9.47
N ARG A 223 5.70 7.42 9.93
CA ARG A 223 4.74 8.35 10.57
C ARG A 223 4.70 9.74 9.89
N PRO A 224 3.51 10.32 9.62
CA PRO A 224 3.36 11.69 9.06
C PRO A 224 3.29 12.82 10.11
N VAL A 225 3.66 14.06 9.71
CA VAL A 225 3.79 15.27 10.57
C VAL A 225 2.46 15.75 11.17
N THR A 226 2.46 16.20 12.44
CA THR A 226 1.44 17.08 13.05
C THR A 226 1.87 18.56 13.08
N CYS A 227 0.92 19.50 12.86
CA CYS A 227 1.13 20.95 13.07
C CYS A 227 1.24 21.32 14.55
#